data_AF-A0A3B4AJB0-F1
#
_entry.id   AF-A0A3B4AJB0-F1
#
_cell.length_a   1.000
_cell.length_b   1.000
_cell.length_c   1.000
_cell.angle_alpha   90.00
_cell.angle_beta   90.00
_cell.angle_gamma   90.00
#
_symmetry.space_group_name_H-M   'P 1'
#
loop_
_entity.id
_entity.type
_entity.pdbx_description
1 polymer ?
#
loop_
_entity_poly.entity_id
_entity_poly.type
_entity_poly.pdbx_seq_one_letter_code
_entity_poly.pdbx_strand_id
1 'polypeptide(L)' 'MSIKVETPDISEDCLYLNIYTPANRDSDAKLPVMVWIHGGRFLSGAASAYDGSALAAYEDVVVVLIQYRLGLLGFLR' A
#
# COMPACT_ATOMS: atom_id res chain seq x y z
N MET A 1 28.59 -8.88 -6.58
CA MET A 1 27.26 -8.39 -6.99
C MET A 1 26.54 -7.98 -5.72
N SER A 2 26.56 -6.69 -5.38
CA SER A 2 25.95 -6.19 -4.15
C SER A 2 24.47 -5.97 -4.44
N ILE A 3 23.59 -6.80 -3.89
CA ILE A 3 22.15 -6.53 -3.88
C ILE A 3 21.97 -5.32 -2.96
N LYS A 4 21.62 -4.15 -3.52
CA LYS A 4 21.08 -3.04 -2.73
C LYS A 4 19.66 -3.44 -2.35
N VAL A 5 19.49 -3.93 -1.12
CA VAL A 5 18.18 -3.98 -0.50
C VAL A 5 17.87 -2.56 -0.06
N GLU A 6 17.01 -1.86 -0.78
CA GLU A 6 16.41 -0.62 -0.28
C GLU A 6 15.49 -1.00 0.87
N THR A 7 16.03 -0.98 2.09
CA THR A 7 15.20 -1.04 3.29
C THR A 7 14.43 0.25 3.37
N PRO A 8 13.08 0.22 3.37
CA PRO A 8 12.30 1.44 3.55
C PRO A 8 12.68 2.07 4.89
N ASP A 9 12.88 3.40 4.87
CA ASP A 9 13.20 4.15 6.08
C ASP A 9 12.06 4.02 7.10
N ILE A 10 12.43 3.81 8.37
CA ILE A 10 11.48 3.73 9.47
C ILE A 10 11.27 5.15 10.01
N SER A 11 10.03 5.64 9.95
CA SER A 11 9.63 6.97 10.41
C SER A 11 8.26 6.92 11.09
N GLU A 12 8.03 7.80 12.07
CA GLU A 12 6.68 8.04 12.63
C GLU A 12 5.79 8.80 11.64
N ASP A 13 6.40 9.61 10.78
CA ASP A 13 5.76 10.16 9.60
C ASP A 13 5.62 9.04 8.55
N CYS A 14 4.60 8.22 8.73
CA CYS A 14 4.35 7.00 7.95
C CYS A 14 2.92 6.89 7.41
N LEU A 15 2.05 7.87 7.65
CA LEU A 15 0.63 7.83 7.27
C LEU A 15 0.44 8.16 5.77
N TYR A 16 1.04 7.31 4.92
CA TYR A 16 1.00 7.39 3.47
C TYR A 16 0.24 6.20 2.88
N LEU A 17 -0.11 6.31 1.60
CA LEU A 17 -0.76 5.24 0.85
C LEU A 17 -0.27 5.23 -0.60
N ASN A 18 -0.27 4.05 -1.21
CA ASN A 18 0.06 3.85 -2.61
C ASN A 18 -1.24 3.63 -3.40
N ILE A 19 -1.38 4.30 -4.54
CA ILE A 19 -2.55 4.17 -5.43
C ILE A 19 -2.09 3.59 -6.76
N TYR A 20 -2.74 2.51 -7.18
CA TYR A 20 -2.58 1.91 -8.49
C TYR A 20 -3.90 2.03 -9.25
N THR A 21 -3.84 2.68 -10.42
CA THR A 21 -4.97 2.86 -11.32
C THR A 21 -4.62 2.31 -12.70
N PRO A 22 -5.55 1.64 -13.40
CA PRO A 22 -5.33 1.22 -14.79
C PRO A 22 -5.13 2.45 -15.70
N ALA A 23 -4.21 2.33 -16.67
CA ALA A 23 -3.76 3.46 -17.50
C ALA A 23 -4.76 3.91 -18.59
N ASN A 24 -5.59 2.99 -19.10
CA ASN A 24 -6.48 3.25 -20.24
C ASN A 24 -7.93 3.49 -19.81
N ARG A 25 -8.15 4.42 -18.88
CA ARG A 25 -9.49 4.79 -18.40
C ARG A 25 -9.68 6.29 -18.43
N ASP A 26 -10.90 6.70 -18.74
CA ASP A 26 -11.33 8.10 -18.64
C ASP A 26 -11.15 8.58 -17.20
N SER A 27 -10.83 9.87 -17.03
CA SER A 27 -10.70 10.50 -15.71
C SER A 27 -11.97 10.39 -14.86
N ASP A 28 -13.11 10.16 -15.51
CA ASP A 28 -14.44 10.18 -14.93
C ASP A 28 -14.97 8.76 -14.68
N ALA A 29 -14.18 7.74 -15.07
CA ALA A 29 -14.56 6.35 -14.94
C ALA A 29 -14.74 5.96 -13.47
N LYS A 30 -15.93 5.45 -13.13
CA LYS A 30 -16.25 4.99 -11.78
C LYS A 30 -15.84 3.54 -11.60
N LEU A 31 -14.55 3.34 -11.32
CA LEU A 31 -14.01 2.02 -11.04
C LEU A 31 -14.28 1.62 -9.58
N PRO A 32 -14.49 0.31 -9.30
CA PRO A 32 -14.49 -0.18 -7.93
C PRO A 32 -13.11 0.07 -7.29
N VAL A 33 -13.11 0.42 -6.00
CA VAL A 33 -11.90 0.68 -5.22
C VAL A 33 -11.70 -0.45 -4.22
N MET A 34 -10.54 -1.08 -4.28
CA MET A 34 -10.13 -2.11 -3.33
C MET A 34 -9.04 -1.56 -2.40
N VAL A 35 -9.36 -1.47 -1.11
CA VAL A 35 -8.42 -0.98 -0.09
C VAL A 35 -7.78 -2.18 0.61
N TRP A 36 -6.46 -2.28 0.54
CA TRP A 36 -5.67 -3.34 1.17
C TRP A 36 -5.02 -2.87 2.46
N ILE A 37 -5.16 -3.69 3.51
CA ILE A 37 -4.56 -3.49 4.82
C ILE A 37 -3.55 -4.61 5.02
N HIS A 38 -2.27 -4.25 5.11
CA HIS A 38 -1.23 -5.26 5.28
C HIS A 38 -1.35 -5.98 6.63
N GLY A 39 -0.92 -7.25 6.64
CA GLY A 39 -0.81 -8.05 7.86
C GLY A 39 0.38 -7.67 8.74
N GLY A 40 0.86 -8.62 9.54
CA GLY A 40 2.03 -8.41 10.42
C GLY A 40 1.68 -8.16 11.89
N ARG A 41 0.52 -8.69 12.33
CA ARG A 41 0.12 -8.81 13.75
C ARG A 41 0.12 -7.47 14.49
N PHE A 42 -0.15 -6.36 13.80
CA PHE A 42 -0.10 -5.00 14.34
C PHE A 42 1.29 -4.53 14.80
N LEU A 43 2.34 -5.28 14.52
CA LEU A 43 3.72 -5.02 14.98
C LEU A 43 4.69 -4.73 13.84
N SER A 44 4.43 -5.28 12.65
CA SER A 44 5.28 -5.10 11.47
C SER A 44 4.44 -5.07 10.19
N GLY A 45 5.07 -4.69 9.09
CA GLY A 45 4.46 -4.65 7.75
C GLY A 45 4.55 -3.26 7.12
N ALA A 46 4.39 -3.24 5.80
CA ALA A 46 4.40 -2.01 5.00
C ALA A 46 3.56 -2.19 3.73
N ALA A 47 2.89 -1.12 3.30
CA ALA A 47 2.12 -1.02 2.08
C ALA A 47 3.03 -1.15 0.85
N SER A 48 4.26 -0.60 0.95
CA SER A 48 5.29 -0.73 -0.09
C SER A 48 5.81 -2.15 -0.29
N ALA A 49 5.50 -3.10 0.61
CA ALA A 49 5.83 -4.51 0.41
C ALA A 49 4.93 -5.20 -0.62
N TYR A 50 3.89 -4.54 -1.11
CA TYR A 50 2.94 -5.07 -2.07
C TYR A 50 2.93 -4.19 -3.33
N ASP A 51 2.78 -4.83 -4.49
CA ASP A 51 2.57 -4.15 -5.77
C ASP A 51 1.14 -4.39 -6.26
N GLY A 52 0.37 -3.32 -6.38
CA GLY A 52 -1.02 -3.35 -6.86
C GLY A 52 -1.15 -3.28 -8.39
N SER A 53 -0.05 -3.12 -9.13
CA SER A 53 -0.07 -2.82 -10.57
C SER A 53 -0.78 -3.88 -11.41
N ALA A 54 -0.43 -5.16 -11.20
CA ALA A 54 -1.02 -6.27 -11.93
C ALA A 54 -2.53 -6.37 -11.67
N LEU A 55 -2.94 -6.27 -10.41
CA LEU A 55 -4.35 -6.40 -10.05
C LEU A 55 -5.19 -5.22 -10.56
N ALA A 56 -4.65 -4.00 -10.49
CA ALA A 56 -5.31 -2.83 -11.06
C ALA A 56 -5.49 -2.94 -12.58
N ALA A 57 -4.50 -3.52 -13.28
CA ALA A 57 -4.50 -3.67 -14.73
C ALA A 57 -5.39 -4.81 -15.24
N TYR A 58 -5.42 -5.97 -14.55
CA TYR A 58 -6.15 -7.15 -15.01
C TYR A 58 -7.62 -7.16 -14.59
N GLU A 59 -7.95 -6.59 -13.43
CA GLU A 59 -9.32 -6.65 -12.87
C GLU A 59 -10.07 -5.33 -12.96
N ASP A 60 -9.49 -4.30 -13.60
CA ASP A 60 -10.12 -3.00 -13.79
C ASP A 60 -10.58 -2.33 -12.50
N VAL A 61 -9.75 -2.44 -11.47
CA VAL A 61 -9.99 -1.89 -10.13
C VAL A 61 -8.94 -0.86 -9.75
N VAL A 62 -9.30 0.10 -8.91
CA VAL A 62 -8.30 0.96 -8.25
C VAL A 62 -7.84 0.24 -6.99
N VAL A 63 -6.54 -0.04 -6.88
CA VAL A 63 -5.95 -0.67 -5.69
C VAL A 63 -5.29 0.40 -4.83
N VAL A 64 -5.72 0.47 -3.56
CA VAL A 64 -5.17 1.39 -2.58
C VAL A 64 -4.52 0.60 -1.46
N LEU A 65 -3.20 0.76 -1.29
CA LEU A 65 -2.44 0.11 -0.22
C LEU A 65 -2.18 1.14 0.88
N ILE A 66 -2.71 0.94 2.08
CA ILE A 66 -2.59 1.94 3.16
C ILE A 66 -1.54 1.55 4.20
N GLN A 67 -0.85 2.56 4.73
CA GLN A 67 -0.13 2.44 6.00
C GLN A 67 -1.03 2.75 7.19
N TYR A 68 -0.78 2.06 8.29
CA TYR A 68 -1.33 2.37 9.60
C TYR A 68 -0.24 2.30 10.66
N ARG A 69 -0.41 3.03 11.77
CA ARG A 69 0.56 3.01 12.88
C ARG A 69 0.63 1.61 13.50
N LEU A 70 1.83 1.19 13.89
CA LEU A 70 2.12 -0.13 14.43
C LEU A 70 2.59 -0.04 15.89
N GLY A 71 2.55 -1.17 16.59
CA GLY A 71 3.05 -1.32 17.95
C GLY A 71 2.48 -0.27 18.91
N LEU A 72 3.36 0.32 19.72
CA LEU A 72 3.00 1.32 20.72
C LEU A 72 2.27 2.53 20.12
N LEU A 73 2.70 2.99 18.95
CA LEU A 73 2.17 4.19 18.28
C LEU A 73 0.75 3.98 17.73
N GLY A 74 0.35 2.73 17.49
CA GLY A 74 -0.97 2.38 16.96
C GLY A 74 -1.93 1.78 17.99
N PHE A 75 -1.41 1.13 19.03
CA PHE A 75 -2.20 0.20 19.85
C PHE A 75 -1.93 0.25 21.37
N LEU A 76 -1.24 1.28 21.88
CA LEU A 76 -1.20 1.54 23.31
C LEU A 76 -2.60 1.97 23.80
N ARG A 77 -3.04 1.42 24.93
CA ARG A 77 -4.32 1.74 25.58
C ARG A 77 -4.14 2.72 26.73
#